data_AF-A0A536PVD4-F1
#
_entry.id   AF-A0A536PVD4-F1
#
_cell.length_a   1.000
_cell.length_b   1.000
_cell.length_c   1.000
_cell.angle_alpha   90.00
_cell.angle_beta   90.00
_cell.angle_gamma   90.00
#
_symmetry.space_group_name_H-M   'P 1'
#
loop_
_entity.id
_entity.type
_entity.pdbx_description
1 polymer ?
#
loop_
_entity_poly.entity_id
_entity_poly.type
_entity_poly.pdbx_seq_one_letter_code
_entity_poly.pdbx_strand_id
1 'polypeptide(L)'
;YRYVPEESEFHQREGVFIICTLWLVNVLAQMGRIEEAEALFSRVTETANDLGLFAEEYDPATGEMLGNFPQALTHLSVINAIFNLEGRPSGKGRRSGRGGGR
;
A
#
# COMPACT_ATOMS: atom_id res chain seq x y z
N TYR A 1 -7.20 7.68 4.43
CA TYR A 1 -6.60 8.78 5.21
C TYR A 1 -5.71 8.19 6.30
N ARG A 2 -4.75 8.98 6.84
CA ARG A 2 -3.94 8.55 8.00
C ARG A 2 -4.75 8.56 9.29
N TYR A 3 -5.62 9.56 9.42
CA TYR A 3 -6.53 9.76 10.54
C TYR A 3 -7.95 10.01 10.01
N VAL A 4 -8.93 9.98 10.91
CA VAL A 4 -10.28 10.46 10.60
C VAL A 4 -10.18 11.98 10.35
N PRO A 5 -10.52 12.48 9.15
CA PRO A 5 -10.31 13.90 8.81
C PRO A 5 -10.94 14.87 9.80
N GLU A 6 -12.11 14.54 10.34
CA GLU A 6 -12.86 15.33 11.33
C GLU A 6 -12.15 15.43 12.69
N GLU A 7 -11.20 14.53 12.96
CA GLU A 7 -10.42 14.46 14.19
C GLU A 7 -8.98 14.98 14.00
N SER A 8 -8.64 15.45 12.80
CA SER A 8 -7.30 15.95 12.48
C SER A 8 -7.09 17.37 13.01
N GLU A 9 -5.99 17.59 13.73
CA GLU A 9 -5.55 18.94 14.14
C GLU A 9 -5.04 19.79 12.96
N PHE A 10 -4.80 19.15 11.81
CA PHE A 10 -4.26 19.80 10.61
C PHE A 10 -5.41 20.30 9.72
N HIS A 11 -5.51 21.62 9.58
CA HIS A 11 -6.58 22.32 8.84
C HIS A 11 -6.35 22.34 7.31
N GLN A 12 -5.37 21.62 6.80
CA GLN A 12 -5.14 21.49 5.36
C GLN A 12 -5.99 20.35 4.81
N ARG A 13 -6.50 20.53 3.58
CA ARG A 13 -7.24 19.49 2.87
C ARG A 13 -6.28 18.35 2.52
N GLU A 14 -6.16 17.37 3.42
CA GLU A 14 -5.40 16.13 3.18
C GLU A 14 -6.13 15.25 2.16
N GLY A 15 -5.36 14.68 1.23
CA GLY A 15 -5.80 13.59 0.39
C GLY A 15 -5.72 12.24 1.11
N VAL A 16 -6.14 11.19 0.41
CA VAL A 16 -5.98 9.82 0.87
C VAL A 16 -4.52 9.41 0.68
N PHE A 17 -3.83 9.14 1.77
CA PHE A 17 -2.49 8.54 1.73
C PHE A 17 -2.53 7.16 1.05
N ILE A 18 -1.90 7.06 -0.12
CA ILE A 18 -1.95 5.85 -0.96
C ILE A 18 -1.30 4.66 -0.24
N ILE A 19 -0.21 4.92 0.49
CA ILE A 19 0.51 3.89 1.26
C ILE A 19 -0.35 3.19 2.31
N CYS A 20 -1.30 3.89 2.95
CA CYS A 20 -2.19 3.30 3.94
C CYS A 20 -3.13 2.27 3.31
N THR A 21 -3.65 2.56 2.12
CA THR A 21 -4.46 1.62 1.34
C THR A 21 -3.64 0.38 0.94
N LEU A 22 -2.39 0.57 0.53
CA LEU A 22 -1.48 -0.54 0.20
C LEU A 22 -1.12 -1.39 1.43
N TRP A 23 -0.98 -0.79 2.62
CA TRP A 23 -0.83 -1.57 3.85
C TRP A 23 -2.06 -2.42 4.16
N LEU A 24 -3.27 -1.91 3.90
CA LEU A 24 -4.49 -2.71 4.04
C LEU A 24 -4.50 -3.89 3.04
N VAL A 25 -4.11 -3.68 1.78
CA VAL A 25 -3.93 -4.77 0.80
C VAL A 25 -2.98 -5.84 1.34
N ASN A 26 -1.83 -5.42 1.88
CA ASN A 26 -0.84 -6.35 2.46
C ASN A 26 -1.40 -7.17 3.62
N VAL A 27 -2.21 -6.57 4.50
CA VAL A 27 -2.83 -7.26 5.63
C VAL A 27 -3.91 -8.24 5.15
N LEU A 28 -4.76 -7.82 4.21
CA LEU A 28 -5.79 -8.70 3.62
C LEU A 28 -5.15 -9.93 2.96
N ALA A 29 -4.10 -9.73 2.18
CA ALA A 29 -3.34 -10.82 1.56
C ALA A 29 -2.76 -11.79 2.61
N GLN A 30 -2.15 -11.25 3.68
CA GLN A 30 -1.61 -12.07 4.78
C GLN A 30 -2.69 -12.82 5.58
N MET A 31 -3.91 -12.30 5.63
CA MET A 31 -5.06 -12.98 6.26
C MET A 31 -5.69 -14.04 5.34
N GLY A 32 -5.19 -14.22 4.12
CA GLY A 32 -5.78 -15.13 3.12
C GLY A 32 -7.04 -14.58 2.47
N ARG A 33 -7.37 -13.30 2.67
CA ARG A 33 -8.51 -12.61 2.04
C ARG A 33 -8.07 -12.06 0.67
N ILE A 34 -7.72 -12.96 -0.23
CA ILE A 34 -7.02 -12.63 -1.49
C ILE A 34 -7.91 -11.81 -2.42
N GLU A 35 -9.17 -12.20 -2.60
CA GLU A 35 -10.09 -11.52 -3.52
C GLU A 35 -10.32 -10.06 -3.13
N GLU A 36 -10.43 -9.79 -1.82
CA GLU A 36 -10.57 -8.43 -1.29
C GLU A 36 -9.28 -7.62 -1.45
N ALA A 37 -8.12 -8.27 -1.26
CA ALA A 37 -6.82 -7.66 -1.46
C ALA A 37 -6.60 -7.27 -2.93
N GLU A 38 -6.93 -8.16 -3.87
CA GLU A 38 -6.83 -7.91 -5.32
C GLU A 38 -7.78 -6.80 -5.78
N ALA A 39 -9.04 -6.82 -5.33
CA ALA A 39 -10.00 -5.79 -5.67
C ALA A 39 -9.55 -4.40 -5.18
N LEU A 40 -9.02 -4.32 -3.95
CA LEU A 40 -8.50 -3.07 -3.40
C LEU A 40 -7.21 -2.63 -4.10
N PHE A 41 -6.32 -3.57 -4.42
CA PHE A 41 -5.07 -3.30 -5.15
C PHE A 41 -5.36 -2.75 -6.55
N SER A 42 -6.28 -3.38 -7.30
CA SER A 42 -6.71 -2.90 -8.62
C SER A 42 -7.16 -1.44 -8.55
N ARG A 43 -8.06 -1.12 -7.61
CA ARG A 43 -8.56 0.24 -7.39
C ARG A 43 -7.46 1.24 -7.05
N VAL A 44 -6.46 0.84 -6.25
CA VAL A 44 -5.38 1.76 -5.89
C VAL A 44 -4.43 2.01 -7.06
N THR A 45 -4.18 0.99 -7.89
CA THR A 45 -3.30 1.13 -9.07
C THR A 45 -3.88 2.04 -10.15
N GLU A 46 -5.21 2.20 -10.20
CA GLU A 46 -5.89 3.16 -11.08
C GLU A 46 -5.56 4.63 -10.75
N THR A 47 -4.99 4.90 -9.56
CA THR A 47 -4.59 6.26 -9.17
C THR A 47 -3.18 6.64 -9.63
N ALA A 48 -2.45 5.73 -10.29
CA ALA A 48 -1.16 6.04 -10.90
C ALA A 48 -1.33 6.94 -12.13
N ASN A 49 -0.29 7.68 -12.49
CA ASN A 49 -0.29 8.38 -13.77
C ASN A 49 0.00 7.40 -14.93
N ASP A 50 0.03 7.94 -16.14
CA ASP A 50 0.38 7.23 -17.37
C ASP A 50 1.77 6.55 -17.35
N LEU A 51 2.68 7.02 -16.50
CA LEU A 51 4.01 6.41 -16.28
C LEU A 51 4.02 5.34 -15.16
N GLY A 52 2.88 5.09 -14.51
CA GLY A 52 2.77 4.17 -13.37
C GLY A 52 3.35 4.74 -12.06
N LEU A 53 3.50 6.07 -11.95
CA LEU A 53 4.04 6.74 -10.78
C LEU A 53 2.93 7.20 -9.84
N PHE A 54 3.20 7.09 -8.53
CA PHE A 54 2.30 7.49 -7.46
C PHE A 54 2.85 8.68 -6.67
N ALA A 55 1.94 9.55 -6.23
CA ALA A 55 2.23 10.54 -5.21
C ALA A 55 2.09 9.96 -3.79
N GLU A 56 2.28 10.81 -2.80
CA GLU A 56 2.03 10.50 -1.39
C GLU A 56 0.53 10.36 -1.10
N GLU A 57 -0.24 11.29 -1.66
CA GLU A 57 -1.67 11.44 -1.43
C GLU A 57 -2.44 11.48 -2.75
N TYR A 58 -3.72 11.12 -2.70
CA TYR A 58 -4.66 11.22 -3.82
C TYR A 58 -5.98 11.83 -3.33
N ASP A 59 -6.48 12.86 -4.01
CA ASP A 59 -7.83 13.39 -3.75
C ASP A 59 -8.85 12.62 -4.62
N PRO A 60 -9.70 11.76 -4.03
CA PRO A 60 -10.68 10.99 -4.79
C PRO A 60 -11.83 11.84 -5.37
N ALA A 61 -12.03 13.06 -4.87
CA ALA A 61 -13.07 13.96 -5.37
C ALA A 61 -12.62 14.72 -6.62
N THR A 62 -11.33 15.06 -6.74
CA THR A 62 -10.78 15.80 -7.89
C THR A 62 -9.98 14.92 -8.85
N GLY A 63 -9.50 13.76 -8.39
CA GLY A 63 -8.58 12.89 -9.14
C GLY A 63 -7.13 13.38 -9.12
N GLU A 64 -6.80 14.33 -8.24
CA GLU A 64 -5.48 14.93 -8.19
C GLU A 64 -4.51 14.13 -7.32
N MET A 65 -3.27 14.04 -7.78
CA MET A 65 -2.14 13.61 -6.96
C MET A 65 -1.62 14.76 -6.11
N LEU A 66 -1.45 14.51 -4.82
CA LEU A 66 -1.07 15.51 -3.83
C LEU A 66 0.20 15.09 -3.08
N GLY A 67 0.90 16.09 -2.55
CA GLY A 67 2.12 15.87 -1.76
C GLY A 67 3.33 15.48 -2.60
N ASN A 68 4.23 14.70 -2.00
CA ASN A 68 5.49 14.31 -2.64
C ASN A 68 5.25 13.45 -3.89
N PHE A 69 5.94 13.78 -4.99
CA PHE A 69 5.86 13.03 -6.25
C PHE A 69 7.23 12.95 -6.97
N PRO A 70 7.68 11.75 -7.41
CA PRO A 70 7.13 10.43 -7.10
C PRO A 70 7.48 10.01 -5.66
N GLN A 71 6.51 9.45 -4.92
CA GLN A 71 6.74 9.05 -3.52
C GLN A 71 7.31 7.63 -3.42
N ALA A 72 8.62 7.52 -3.17
CA ALA A 72 9.35 6.26 -3.06
C ALA A 72 8.71 5.25 -2.09
N LEU A 73 8.22 5.68 -0.92
CA LEU A 73 7.61 4.77 0.05
C LEU A 73 6.28 4.16 -0.46
N THR A 74 5.49 4.91 -1.23
CA THR A 74 4.29 4.40 -1.88
C THR A 74 4.67 3.29 -2.87
N HIS A 75 5.68 3.53 -3.72
CA HIS A 75 6.15 2.54 -4.69
C HIS A 75 6.72 1.28 -4.02
N LEU A 76 7.45 1.42 -2.92
CA LEU A 76 7.91 0.27 -2.13
C LEU A 76 6.73 -0.57 -1.61
N SER A 77 5.66 0.09 -1.17
CA SER A 77 4.45 -0.58 -0.69
C SER A 77 3.69 -1.31 -1.82
N VAL A 78 3.70 -0.76 -3.04
CA VAL A 78 3.17 -1.44 -4.25
C VAL A 78 3.92 -2.74 -4.52
N ILE A 79 5.26 -2.70 -4.53
CA ILE A 79 6.10 -3.88 -4.74
C ILE A 79 5.80 -4.96 -3.68
N ASN A 80 5.69 -4.56 -2.41
CA ASN A 80 5.36 -5.48 -1.32
C ASN A 80 3.96 -6.10 -1.48
N ALA A 81 2.97 -5.32 -1.92
CA ALA A 81 1.62 -5.81 -2.17
C ALA A 81 1.60 -6.87 -3.27
N ILE A 82 2.31 -6.65 -4.39
CA ILE A 82 2.45 -7.62 -5.47
C ILE A 82 3.03 -8.93 -4.94
N PHE A 83 4.15 -8.85 -4.20
CA PHE A 83 4.78 -10.03 -3.59
C PHE A 83 3.85 -10.80 -2.66
N ASN A 84 3.08 -10.10 -1.83
CA ASN A 84 2.13 -10.75 -0.92
C ASN A 84 0.94 -11.38 -1.65
N LEU A 85 0.41 -10.74 -2.70
CA LEU A 85 -0.66 -11.28 -3.54
C LEU A 85 -0.20 -12.53 -4.32
N GLU A 86 1.05 -12.56 -4.78
CA GLU A 86 1.65 -13.75 -5.41
C GLU A 86 1.92 -14.91 -4.43
N GLY A 87 1.66 -14.74 -3.13
CA GLY A 87 2.05 -15.70 -2.10
C GLY A 87 3.57 -15.80 -1.90
N ARG A 88 4.32 -14.78 -2.31
CA ARG A 88 5.78 -14.70 -2.26
C ARG A 88 6.19 -13.55 -1.33
N PRO A 89 5.98 -13.67 -0.01
CA PRO A 89 6.20 -12.55 0.91
C PRO A 89 7.60 -11.95 0.71
N SER A 90 7.66 -10.64 0.49
CA SER A 90 8.91 -9.92 0.26
C SER A 90 9.80 -10.05 1.50
N GLY A 91 10.90 -10.79 1.37
CA GLY A 91 11.94 -10.89 2.39
C GLY A 91 11.52 -11.51 3.73
N LYS A 92 11.49 -12.85 3.79
CA LYS A 92 11.96 -13.55 5.01
C LYS A 92 13.46 -13.79 4.84
N GLY A 93 14.28 -13.09 5.62
CA GLY A 93 15.65 -13.54 5.86
C GLY A 93 15.59 -15.02 6.26
N ARG A 94 16.24 -15.89 5.48
CA ARG A 94 16.41 -17.31 5.81
C ARG A 94 17.08 -17.39 7.18
N ARG A 95 16.30 -17.51 8.26
CA ARG A 95 16.85 -18.04 9.52
C ARG A 95 17.10 -19.52 9.29
N SER A 96 18.30 -19.85 8.84
CA SER A 96 18.82 -21.22 8.91
C SER A 96 19.06 -21.58 10.37
N GLY A 97 18.00 -21.95 11.08
CA GLY A 97 18.10 -22.65 12.37
C GLY A 97 18.15 -24.14 12.11
N ARG A 98 19.35 -24.65 11.80
CA ARG A 98 19.64 -26.09 11.80
C ARG A 98 19.88 -26.49 13.26
N GLY A 99 19.04 -27.37 13.80
CA GLY A 99 19.25 -28.06 15.09
C GLY A 99 18.12 -29.07 15.26
N GLY A 100 18.30 -30.31 14.79
CA GLY A 100 18.79 -31.42 15.61
C GLY A 100 17.55 -32.18 16.09
N GLY A 101 17.14 -33.28 15.45
CA GLY A 101 17.90 -34.51 15.40
C GLY A 101 17.63 -35.26 16.71
N ARG A 102 16.88 -36.36 16.58
CA ARG A 102 16.34 -37.22 17.65
C ARG A 102 17.36 -37.61 18.71
#